data_AF-A0A183D2Z8-F1
#
_entry.id   AF-A0A183D2Z8-F1
#
_cell.length_a   1.000
_cell.length_b   1.000
_cell.length_c   1.000
_cell.angle_alpha   90.00
_cell.angle_beta   90.00
_cell.angle_gamma   90.00
#
_symmetry.space_group_name_H-M   'P 1'
#
loop_
_entity.id
_entity.type
_entity.pdbx_description
1 polymer ?
#
loop_
_entity_poly.entity_id
_entity_poly.type
_entity_poly.pdbx_seq_one_letter_code
_entity_poly.pdbx_strand_id
1 'polypeptide(L)'
;MCDIINSALICIYYVRQWHIKFLFVEQSVYCRYLCSSPVAVLGNDVVHALAISDSESGKIFIYDGKGEDKSLHVLDKLHSKPIKLIEYNSRFDCVISVDVMGMLEYWSGPKCDYEFPTSGGNLDLHFVLNGLAAQHFLRQVLSLGAASVLARNEL
;
A
#
# COMPACT_ATOMS: atom_id res chain seq x y z
N MET A 1 -4.02 -8.41 8.43
CA MET A 1 -4.16 -6.98 8.82
C MET A 1 -2.87 -6.57 9.50
N CYS A 2 -2.56 -5.28 9.54
CA CYS A 2 -1.35 -4.78 10.19
C CYS A 2 -1.60 -3.39 10.77
N ASP A 3 -0.90 -3.08 11.85
CA ASP A 3 -0.91 -1.77 12.49
C ASP A 3 0.53 -1.28 12.70
N ILE A 4 0.78 0.01 12.47
CA ILE A 4 2.05 0.64 12.81
C ILE A 4 2.02 0.94 14.32
N ILE A 5 2.94 0.34 15.08
CA ILE A 5 3.07 0.56 16.51
C ILE A 5 3.91 1.80 16.79
N ASN A 6 4.99 1.99 16.04
CA ASN A 6 5.81 3.19 16.02
C ASN A 6 6.54 3.28 14.67
N SER A 7 7.34 4.33 14.47
CA SER A 7 8.07 4.55 13.21
C SER A 7 8.97 3.40 12.77
N ALA A 8 9.33 2.47 13.66
CA ALA A 8 10.18 1.33 13.34
C ALA A 8 9.55 -0.05 13.54
N LEU A 9 8.31 -0.12 14.03
CA LEU A 9 7.69 -1.39 14.45
C LEU A 9 6.29 -1.51 13.89
N ILE A 10 6.06 -2.60 13.17
CA ILE A 10 4.76 -2.95 12.58
C ILE A 10 4.29 -4.27 13.18
N CYS A 11 3.06 -4.29 13.63
CA CYS A 11 2.37 -5.49 14.10
C CYS A 11 1.55 -6.08 12.96
N ILE A 12 1.71 -7.37 12.68
CA ILE A 12 1.01 -8.11 11.63
C ILE A 12 0.15 -9.20 12.28
N TYR A 13 -1.15 -9.18 11.96
CA TYR A 13 -2.16 -10.08 12.53
C TYR A 13 -2.60 -11.14 11.51
N TYR A 14 -2.44 -12.41 11.90
CA TYR A 14 -2.89 -13.59 11.14
C TYR A 14 -4.18 -14.15 11.71
N VAL A 15 -5.31 -13.56 11.29
CA VAL A 15 -6.64 -13.86 11.86
C VAL A 15 -7.01 -15.36 11.80
N ARG A 16 -6.59 -16.09 10.76
CA ARG A 16 -6.90 -17.53 10.63
C ARG A 16 -6.03 -18.42 11.51
N GLN A 17 -4.83 -17.98 11.87
CA GLN A 17 -3.85 -18.77 12.63
C GLN A 17 -3.72 -18.29 14.07
N TRP A 18 -4.42 -17.22 14.45
CA TRP A 18 -4.29 -16.56 15.76
C TRP A 18 -2.84 -16.20 16.11
N HIS A 19 -2.05 -15.87 15.09
CA HIS A 19 -0.63 -15.58 15.21
C HIS A 19 -0.38 -14.08 15.03
N ILE A 20 0.58 -13.54 15.79
CA ILE A 20 1.01 -12.14 15.70
C ILE A 20 2.50 -12.14 15.37
N LYS A 21 2.89 -11.38 14.36
CA LYS A 21 4.30 -11.13 14.02
C LYS A 21 4.61 -9.65 14.23
N PHE A 22 5.78 -9.37 14.80
CA PHE A 22 6.37 -8.04 14.81
C PHE A 22 7.40 -7.95 13.68
N LEU A 23 7.30 -6.91 12.87
CA LEU A 23 8.23 -6.61 11.80
C LEU A 23 8.94 -5.31 12.15
N PHE A 24 10.27 -5.36 12.21
CA PHE A 24 11.10 -4.17 12.37
C PHE A 24 11.46 -3.59 11.00
N VAL A 25 11.23 -2.29 10.85
CA VAL A 25 11.57 -1.52 9.65
C VAL A 25 12.19 -0.19 10.07
N GLU A 26 12.96 0.43 9.22
CA GLU A 26 13.46 1.77 9.51
C GLU A 26 12.49 2.81 8.93
N GLN A 27 12.10 3.78 9.77
CA GLN A 27 11.47 5.04 9.33
C GLN A 27 10.17 4.89 8.51
N SER A 28 9.26 4.03 8.95
CA SER A 28 7.93 3.84 8.35
C SER A 28 6.92 4.94 8.72
N VAL A 29 6.07 5.31 7.76
CA VAL A 29 4.95 6.26 7.97
C VAL A 29 3.60 5.65 7.61
N TYR A 30 3.55 4.89 6.52
CA TYR A 30 2.34 4.19 6.09
C TYR A 30 2.66 2.73 5.80
N CYS A 31 1.66 1.89 6.07
CA CYS A 31 1.74 0.45 5.89
C CYS A 31 0.39 -0.07 5.40
N ARG A 32 0.40 -0.88 4.36
CA ARG A 32 -0.80 -1.51 3.80
C ARG A 32 -0.55 -2.97 3.48
N TYR A 33 -1.43 -3.82 4.01
CA TYR A 33 -1.45 -5.23 3.68
C TYR A 33 -2.02 -5.43 2.27
N LEU A 34 -1.21 -5.99 1.37
CA LEU A 34 -1.60 -6.36 0.01
C LEU A 34 -1.92 -7.86 0.01
N CYS A 35 -3.20 -8.18 -0.16
CA CYS A 35 -3.64 -9.58 -0.28
C CYS A 35 -4.08 -9.83 -1.71
N SER A 36 -3.15 -10.19 -2.60
CA SER A 36 -3.57 -10.73 -3.89
C SER A 36 -4.37 -12.01 -3.64
N SER A 37 -5.60 -12.03 -4.19
CA SER A 37 -6.43 -13.24 -4.25
C SER A 37 -5.57 -14.43 -4.73
N PRO A 38 -5.76 -15.66 -4.22
CA PRO A 38 -4.80 -16.76 -4.40
C PRO A 38 -4.74 -17.18 -5.86
N VAL A 39 -3.82 -16.58 -6.61
CA VAL A 39 -3.36 -17.08 -7.90
C VAL A 39 -1.85 -17.13 -7.78
N ALA A 40 -1.37 -18.37 -7.72
CA ALA A 40 0.01 -18.80 -7.57
C ALA A 40 1.00 -17.89 -8.32
N VAL A 41 1.94 -17.31 -7.58
CA VAL A 41 3.23 -16.90 -8.16
C VAL A 41 4.02 -18.19 -8.29
N LEU A 42 4.18 -18.72 -9.53
CA LEU A 42 4.94 -19.93 -9.90
C LEU A 42 5.41 -20.79 -8.72
N GLY A 43 4.47 -21.53 -8.14
CA GLY A 43 4.62 -22.17 -6.84
C GLY A 43 3.35 -21.94 -6.03
N ASN A 44 2.94 -22.90 -5.22
CA ASN A 44 1.63 -22.88 -4.55
C ASN A 44 1.52 -21.86 -3.39
N ASP A 45 2.43 -20.89 -3.32
CA ASP A 45 2.60 -20.00 -2.18
C ASP A 45 1.92 -18.65 -2.43
N VAL A 46 0.93 -18.36 -1.59
CA VAL A 46 0.27 -17.06 -1.54
C VAL A 46 1.22 -16.07 -0.88
N VAL A 47 1.73 -15.10 -1.64
CA VAL A 47 2.56 -14.02 -1.09
C VAL A 47 1.67 -13.04 -0.33
N HIS A 48 1.93 -12.92 0.97
CA HIS A 48 1.26 -11.96 1.84
C HIS A 48 2.04 -10.65 1.85
N ALA A 49 2.04 -9.95 0.72
CA ALA A 49 2.86 -8.76 0.54
C ALA A 49 2.41 -7.62 1.47
N LEU A 50 3.38 -6.98 2.10
CA LEU A 50 3.18 -5.82 2.94
C LEU A 50 3.92 -4.64 2.33
N ALA A 51 3.18 -3.60 1.93
CA ALA A 51 3.75 -2.38 1.38
C ALA A 51 3.96 -1.36 2.51
N ILE A 52 5.18 -0.87 2.67
CA ILE A 52 5.56 0.08 3.70
C ILE A 52 6.24 1.28 3.03
N SER A 53 5.76 2.49 3.30
CA SER A 53 6.39 3.70 2.80
C SER A 53 7.48 4.21 3.74
N ASP A 54 8.53 4.74 3.14
CA ASP A 54 9.57 5.49 3.84
C ASP A 54 9.08 6.89 4.27
N SER A 55 9.59 7.38 5.39
CA SER A 55 9.20 8.69 5.94
C SER A 55 9.86 9.89 5.28
N GLU A 56 11.05 9.69 4.73
CA GLU A 56 11.89 10.77 4.23
C GLU A 56 11.98 10.75 2.69
N SER A 57 11.53 9.69 2.04
CA SER A 57 11.61 9.48 0.60
C SER A 57 10.34 8.87 -0.01
N GLY A 58 10.23 8.90 -1.33
CA GLY A 58 9.12 8.27 -2.07
C GLY A 58 9.26 6.76 -2.26
N LYS A 59 10.10 6.09 -1.45
CA LYS A 59 10.34 4.65 -1.56
C LYS A 59 9.20 3.87 -0.90
N ILE A 60 8.82 2.77 -1.54
CA ILE A 60 7.93 1.75 -0.98
C ILE A 60 8.72 0.45 -0.86
N PHE A 61 8.80 -0.09 0.34
CA PHE A 61 9.39 -1.39 0.61
C PHE A 61 8.29 -2.45 0.64
N ILE A 62 8.50 -3.53 -0.10
CA ILE A 62 7.61 -4.69 -0.10
C ILE A 62 8.23 -5.78 0.76
N TYR A 63 7.53 -6.22 1.80
CA TYR A 63 7.93 -7.32 2.66
C TYR A 63 7.02 -8.52 2.46
N ASP A 64 7.53 -9.72 2.68
CA ASP A 64 6.66 -10.87 2.96
C ASP A 64 6.19 -10.77 4.40
N GLY A 65 4.88 -10.63 4.61
CA GLY A 65 4.31 -10.62 5.95
C GLY A 65 4.72 -11.85 6.76
N LYS A 66 4.85 -13.02 6.12
CA LYS A 66 5.20 -14.30 6.77
C LYS A 66 6.70 -14.58 6.81
N GLY A 67 7.46 -13.93 5.94
CA GLY A 67 8.88 -14.19 5.74
C GLY A 67 9.77 -13.53 6.78
N GLU A 68 11.04 -13.35 6.45
CA GLU A 68 12.02 -12.66 7.29
C GLU A 68 11.78 -11.13 7.31
N ASP A 69 12.47 -10.43 8.20
CA ASP A 69 12.42 -8.96 8.32
C ASP A 69 13.29 -8.26 7.26
N LYS A 70 13.16 -8.73 6.01
CA LYS A 70 13.91 -8.23 4.86
C LYS A 70 12.95 -7.89 3.73
N SER A 71 13.13 -6.72 3.12
CA SER A 71 12.34 -6.31 1.96
C SER A 71 12.63 -7.22 0.77
N LEU A 72 11.57 -7.74 0.14
CA LEU A 72 11.60 -8.47 -1.11
C LEU A 72 11.84 -7.55 -2.30
N HIS A 73 11.17 -6.39 -2.32
CA HIS A 73 11.25 -5.40 -3.40
C HIS A 73 11.32 -3.99 -2.84
N VAL A 74 11.90 -3.08 -3.62
CA VAL A 74 11.91 -1.64 -3.35
C VAL A 74 11.37 -0.94 -4.60
N LEU A 75 10.27 -0.21 -4.45
CA LEU A 75 9.69 0.63 -5.49
C LEU A 75 10.17 2.07 -5.23
N ASP A 76 11.18 2.51 -5.97
CA ASP A 76 11.86 3.80 -5.78
C ASP A 76 11.65 4.79 -6.93
N LYS A 77 10.91 4.38 -7.96
CA LYS A 77 10.63 5.18 -9.17
C LYS A 77 9.22 5.76 -9.23
N LEU A 78 8.32 5.31 -8.35
CA LEU A 78 6.91 5.74 -8.35
C LEU A 78 6.77 7.17 -7.83
N HIS A 79 7.34 7.47 -6.67
CA HIS A 79 7.25 8.80 -6.06
C HIS A 79 8.63 9.40 -5.83
N SER A 80 8.74 10.71 -6.05
CA SER A 80 9.93 11.50 -5.71
C SER A 80 9.88 12.14 -4.32
N LYS A 81 8.72 12.03 -3.65
CA LYS A 81 8.42 12.64 -2.35
C LYS A 81 7.80 11.62 -1.39
N PRO A 82 7.90 11.86 -0.07
CA PRO A 82 7.28 10.98 0.94
C PRO A 82 5.82 10.68 0.65
N ILE A 83 5.43 9.43 0.88
CA ILE A 83 4.08 8.94 0.58
C ILE A 83 3.16 9.21 1.77
N LYS A 84 1.96 9.73 1.50
CA LYS A 84 0.94 10.04 2.51
C LYS A 84 -0.19 9.00 2.54
N LEU A 85 -0.36 8.19 1.50
CA LEU A 85 -1.40 7.17 1.48
C LEU A 85 -1.02 6.02 0.55
N ILE A 86 -1.33 4.79 0.96
CA ILE A 86 -1.29 3.59 0.13
C ILE A 86 -2.57 2.80 0.41
N GLU A 87 -3.33 2.49 -0.63
CA GLU A 87 -4.55 1.69 -0.55
C GLU A 87 -4.59 0.62 -1.61
N TYR A 88 -5.02 -0.58 -1.22
CA TYR A 88 -5.08 -1.74 -2.09
C TYR A 88 -6.51 -2.12 -2.43
N ASN A 89 -6.74 -2.32 -3.72
CA ASN A 89 -8.00 -2.76 -4.29
C ASN A 89 -7.87 -4.19 -4.80
N SER A 90 -8.27 -5.15 -3.96
CA SER A 90 -8.19 -6.59 -4.27
C SER A 90 -9.04 -7.02 -5.46
N ARG A 91 -10.09 -6.27 -5.82
CA ARG A 91 -10.96 -6.59 -6.97
C ARG A 91 -10.21 -6.44 -8.29
N PHE A 92 -9.35 -5.42 -8.38
CA PHE A 92 -8.60 -5.10 -9.60
C PHE A 92 -7.11 -5.40 -9.47
N ASP A 93 -6.70 -6.00 -8.34
CA ASP A 93 -5.30 -6.25 -7.99
C ASP A 93 -4.41 -5.02 -8.20
N CYS A 94 -4.93 -3.87 -7.77
CA CYS A 94 -4.35 -2.56 -8.03
C CYS A 94 -4.17 -1.81 -6.71
N VAL A 95 -3.03 -1.17 -6.56
CA VAL A 95 -2.67 -0.30 -5.46
C VAL A 95 -2.68 1.13 -5.97
N ILE A 96 -3.17 2.04 -5.13
CA ILE A 96 -3.11 3.47 -5.35
C ILE A 96 -2.23 4.06 -4.25
N SER A 97 -1.24 4.85 -4.64
CA SER A 97 -0.41 5.62 -3.70
C SER A 97 -0.42 7.10 -4.03
N VAL A 98 -0.35 7.94 -3.00
CA VAL A 98 -0.33 9.40 -3.13
C VAL A 98 0.77 9.98 -2.26
N ASP A 99 1.60 10.85 -2.85
CA ASP A 99 2.65 11.55 -2.11
C ASP A 99 2.18 12.87 -1.46
N VAL A 100 3.06 13.46 -0.64
CA VAL A 100 2.79 14.72 0.06
C VAL A 100 2.54 15.91 -0.87
N MET A 101 2.95 15.84 -2.15
CA MET A 101 2.67 16.86 -3.16
C MET A 101 1.37 16.58 -3.94
N GLY A 102 0.69 15.47 -3.66
CA GLY A 102 -0.54 15.07 -4.33
C GLY A 102 -0.32 14.31 -5.64
N MET A 103 0.91 13.86 -5.94
CA MET A 103 1.13 12.97 -7.09
C MET A 103 0.53 11.61 -6.79
N LEU A 104 -0.27 11.11 -7.73
CA LEU A 104 -0.99 9.85 -7.62
C LEU A 104 -0.38 8.84 -8.58
N GLU A 105 -0.10 7.65 -8.05
CA GLU A 105 0.46 6.53 -8.81
C GLU A 105 -0.42 5.29 -8.69
N TYR A 106 -0.48 4.52 -9.79
CA TYR A 106 -1.15 3.23 -9.87
C TYR A 106 -0.13 2.15 -10.14
N TRP A 107 -0.19 1.09 -9.35
CA TRP A 107 0.69 -0.07 -9.51
C TRP A 107 -0.05 -1.34 -9.12
N SER A 108 0.43 -2.50 -9.57
CA SER A 108 -0.23 -3.78 -9.33
C SER A 108 0.23 -4.46 -8.05
N GLY A 109 -0.49 -5.50 -7.64
CA GLY A 109 0.01 -6.43 -6.61
C GLY A 109 1.16 -7.34 -7.09
N PRO A 110 1.55 -8.31 -6.24
CA PRO A 110 2.63 -9.27 -6.54
C PRO A 110 2.45 -10.07 -7.83
N LYS A 111 1.22 -10.22 -8.32
CA LYS A 111 0.90 -11.01 -9.51
C LYS A 111 1.47 -10.41 -10.81
N CYS A 112 1.60 -9.08 -10.85
CA CYS A 112 2.06 -8.35 -12.03
C CYS A 112 3.32 -7.53 -11.69
N ASP A 113 4.17 -8.08 -10.82
CA ASP A 113 5.50 -7.55 -10.46
C ASP A 113 5.52 -6.08 -10.02
N TYR A 114 4.43 -5.62 -9.41
CA TYR A 114 4.28 -4.23 -8.93
C TYR A 114 4.43 -3.18 -10.04
N GLU A 115 4.23 -3.57 -11.29
CA GLU A 115 4.27 -2.66 -12.43
C GLU A 115 2.95 -1.92 -12.63
N PHE A 116 2.89 -1.07 -13.66
CA PHE A 116 1.65 -0.44 -14.06
C PHE A 116 0.63 -1.50 -14.49
N PRO A 117 -0.64 -1.45 -14.01
CA PRO A 117 -1.65 -2.46 -14.33
C PRO A 117 -1.92 -2.53 -15.85
N THR A 118 -1.51 -3.61 -16.52
CA THR A 118 -1.52 -3.71 -18.00
C THR A 118 -2.40 -4.81 -18.60
N SER A 119 -3.02 -5.72 -17.83
CA SER A 119 -3.64 -6.93 -18.41
C SER A 119 -5.17 -6.87 -18.61
N GLY A 120 -5.57 -6.93 -19.88
CA GLY A 120 -6.48 -7.97 -20.39
C GLY A 120 -7.96 -7.66 -20.61
N GLY A 121 -8.47 -6.53 -20.14
CA GLY A 121 -9.86 -6.15 -20.37
C GLY A 121 -10.07 -4.73 -19.94
N ASN A 122 -9.86 -3.80 -20.87
CA ASN A 122 -10.17 -2.38 -20.76
C ASN A 122 -10.13 -1.87 -19.30
N LEU A 123 -8.91 -1.71 -18.76
CA LEU A 123 -8.67 -0.83 -17.61
C LEU A 123 -8.98 0.58 -18.07
N ASP A 124 -10.27 0.85 -18.24
CA ASP A 124 -10.76 2.17 -18.53
C ASP A 124 -10.43 2.98 -17.28
N LEU A 125 -9.47 3.89 -17.38
CA LEU A 125 -9.12 4.83 -16.30
C LEU A 125 -10.39 5.52 -15.78
N HIS A 126 -11.40 5.66 -16.64
CA HIS A 126 -12.73 6.12 -16.28
C HIS A 126 -13.44 5.20 -15.26
N PHE A 127 -13.33 3.87 -15.35
CA PHE A 127 -13.89 2.92 -14.37
C PHE A 127 -13.09 2.85 -13.08
N VAL A 128 -11.75 3.00 -13.15
CA VAL A 128 -10.93 3.05 -11.94
C VAL A 128 -11.26 4.31 -11.16
N LEU A 129 -11.31 5.48 -11.80
CA LEU A 129 -11.64 6.77 -11.17
C LEU A 129 -13.11 6.88 -10.70
N ASN A 130 -14.07 6.29 -11.43
CA ASN A 130 -15.48 6.28 -11.04
C ASN A 130 -15.88 5.07 -10.19
N GLY A 131 -14.99 4.11 -9.97
CA GLY A 131 -15.23 2.96 -9.13
C GLY A 131 -15.37 3.37 -7.66
N LEU A 132 -16.26 2.70 -6.93
CA LEU A 132 -16.48 2.91 -5.50
C LEU A 132 -15.19 2.97 -4.68
N ALA A 133 -14.15 2.22 -5.08
CA ALA A 133 -12.85 2.23 -4.44
C ALA A 133 -12.08 3.54 -4.65
N ALA A 134 -12.02 4.09 -5.88
CA ALA A 134 -11.41 5.39 -6.08
C ALA A 134 -12.24 6.52 -5.49
N GLN A 135 -13.58 6.43 -5.49
CA GLN A 135 -14.42 7.40 -4.78
C GLN A 135 -14.22 7.33 -3.27
N HIS A 136 -14.10 6.13 -2.69
CA HIS A 136 -13.79 5.95 -1.28
C HIS A 136 -12.37 6.44 -0.96
N PHE A 137 -11.41 6.16 -1.83
CA PHE A 137 -10.04 6.66 -1.75
C PHE A 137 -9.99 8.19 -1.84
N LEU A 138 -10.63 8.80 -2.83
CA LEU A 138 -10.77 10.26 -2.95
C LEU A 138 -11.47 10.84 -1.72
N ARG A 139 -12.51 10.21 -1.17
CA ARG A 139 -13.12 10.64 0.09
C ARG A 139 -12.15 10.55 1.27
N GLN A 140 -11.37 9.48 1.38
CA GLN A 140 -10.35 9.34 2.42
C GLN A 140 -9.24 10.40 2.25
N VAL A 141 -8.70 10.58 1.05
CA VAL A 141 -7.72 11.62 0.71
C VAL A 141 -8.25 13.02 1.03
N LEU A 142 -9.48 13.34 0.60
CA LEU A 142 -10.12 14.63 0.89
C LEU A 142 -10.39 14.82 2.39
N SER A 143 -10.78 13.77 3.12
CA SER A 143 -10.96 13.84 4.58
C SER A 143 -9.63 14.03 5.31
N LEU A 144 -8.54 13.40 4.85
CA LEU A 144 -7.19 13.57 5.38
C LEU A 144 -6.65 14.98 5.06
N GLY A 145 -7.02 15.54 3.91
CA GLY A 145 -6.78 16.94 3.56
C GLY A 145 -7.52 17.90 4.49
N ALA A 146 -8.83 17.70 4.68
CA ALA A 146 -9.67 18.53 5.56
C ALA A 146 -9.22 18.46 7.03
N ALA A 147 -8.86 17.28 7.54
CA ALA A 147 -8.33 17.12 8.89
C ALA A 147 -6.98 17.84 9.08
N SER A 148 -6.12 17.85 8.05
CA SER A 148 -4.84 18.57 8.10
C SER A 148 -4.99 20.10 8.01
N VAL A 149 -6.06 20.61 7.40
CA VAL A 149 -6.40 22.05 7.39
C VAL A 149 -7.00 22.48 8.73
N LEU A 150 -7.86 21.65 9.33
CA LEU A 150 -8.44 21.93 10.64
C LEU A 150 -7.39 21.90 11.75
N ALA A 151 -6.45 20.96 11.73
CA ALA A 151 -5.35 20.89 12.70
C ALA A 151 -4.36 22.07 12.62
N ARG A 152 -4.33 22.82 11.50
CA ARG A 152 -3.49 24.02 11.34
C ARG A 152 -4.18 25.31 11.79
N ASN A 153 -5.49 25.29 12.00
CA ASN A 153 -6.28 26.46 12.41
C ASN A 153 -6.61 26.48 13.91
N GLU A 154 -6.07 25.54 14.69
CA GLU A 154 -6.21 25.49 16.16
C GLU A 154 -4.90 25.81 16.92
N LEU A 155 -3.98 26.55 16.29
CA LEU A 155 -2.78 27.11 16.94
C LEU A 155 -2.76 28.64 16.82
#